data_AF-A0A9D2B1D9-F1
#
_entry.id   AF-A0A9D2B1D9-F1
#
_cell.length_a   1.000
_cell.length_b   1.000
_cell.length_c   1.000
_cell.angle_alpha   90.00
_cell.angle_beta   90.00
_cell.angle_gamma   90.00
#
_symmetry.space_group_name_H-M   'P 1'
#
loop_
_entity.id
_entity.type
_entity.pdbx_description
1 polymer ?
#
loop_
_entity_poly.entity_id
_entity_poly.type
_entity_poly.pdbx_seq_one_letter_code
_entity_poly.pdbx_strand_id
1 'polypeptide(L)'
;MWIEDDDKMREFYRQNEEAYWNGVLATAKAEGIAEGIAEGEAIGEARGIAKERKNLLEAARAMLNEGMDRLKVQHFTKLTDEEMASLLKSN
;
A
#
# COMPACT_ATOMS: atom_id res chain seq x y z
N MET A 1 56.72 -23.11 -16.40
CA MET A 1 55.41 -23.50 -15.84
C MET A 1 54.80 -22.22 -15.28
N TRP A 2 53.76 -21.68 -15.93
CA TRP A 2 53.10 -20.39 -15.62
C TRP A 2 51.57 -20.55 -15.48
N ILE A 3 51.08 -21.80 -15.43
CA ILE A 3 49.64 -22.11 -15.51
C ILE A 3 48.97 -21.95 -14.13
N GLU A 4 49.68 -22.22 -13.03
CA GLU A 4 49.10 -22.16 -11.67
C GLU A 4 48.75 -20.75 -11.18
N ASP A 5 49.49 -19.71 -11.60
CA ASP A 5 49.19 -18.32 -11.22
C ASP A 5 48.01 -17.75 -12.00
N ASP A 6 47.85 -18.14 -13.27
CA ASP A 6 46.70 -17.74 -14.10
C ASP A 6 45.39 -18.37 -13.59
N ASP A 7 45.42 -19.64 -13.17
CA ASP A 7 44.23 -20.33 -12.67
C ASP A 7 43.76 -19.77 -11.31
N LYS A 8 44.71 -19.44 -10.41
CA LYS A 8 44.40 -18.78 -9.13
C LYS A 8 43.83 -17.38 -9.32
N MET A 9 44.35 -16.64 -10.29
CA MET A 9 43.83 -15.31 -10.63
C MET A 9 42.40 -15.39 -11.18
N ARG A 10 42.11 -16.34 -12.08
CA ARG A 10 40.74 -16.56 -12.60
C ARG A 10 39.76 -16.88 -11.48
N GLU A 11 40.15 -17.76 -10.58
CA GLU A 11 39.30 -18.16 -9.45
C GLU A 11 39.06 -16.99 -8.49
N PHE A 12 40.07 -16.17 -8.21
CA PHE A 12 39.93 -14.95 -7.41
C PHE A 12 38.93 -13.95 -8.02
N TYR A 13 39.03 -13.68 -9.33
CA TYR A 13 38.07 -12.79 -10.01
C TYR A 13 36.66 -13.37 -10.02
N ARG A 14 36.52 -14.69 -10.25
CA ARG A 14 35.23 -15.38 -10.20
C ARG A 14 34.57 -15.26 -8.83
N GLN A 15 35.32 -15.50 -7.75
CA GLN A 15 34.81 -15.41 -6.39
C GLN A 15 34.41 -13.98 -6.00
N ASN A 16 35.21 -12.98 -6.40
CA ASN A 16 34.86 -11.57 -6.18
C ASN A 16 33.63 -11.14 -6.98
N GLU A 17 33.50 -11.59 -8.22
CA GLU A 17 32.32 -11.33 -9.05
C GLU A 17 31.07 -11.99 -8.45
N GLU A 18 31.17 -13.24 -8.00
CA GLU A 18 30.07 -13.96 -7.34
C GLU A 18 29.64 -13.25 -6.05
N ALA A 19 30.59 -12.81 -5.22
CA ALA A 19 30.31 -12.03 -4.01
C ALA A 19 29.63 -10.69 -4.33
N TYR A 20 30.09 -9.99 -5.38
CA TYR A 20 29.50 -8.75 -5.84
C TYR A 20 28.04 -8.96 -6.29
N TRP A 21 27.79 -9.94 -7.16
CA TRP A 21 26.44 -10.24 -7.63
C TRP A 21 25.51 -10.71 -6.53
N ASN A 22 26.00 -11.52 -5.59
CA ASN A 22 25.24 -11.93 -4.42
C ASN A 22 24.83 -10.72 -3.57
N GLY A 23 25.73 -9.74 -3.40
CA GLY A 23 25.42 -8.48 -2.73
C GLY A 23 24.34 -7.68 -3.46
N VAL A 24 24.48 -7.51 -4.77
CA VAL A 24 23.49 -6.82 -5.61
C VAL A 24 22.11 -7.48 -5.52
N LEU A 25 22.05 -8.81 -5.64
CA LEU A 25 20.79 -9.56 -5.56
C LEU A 25 20.16 -9.48 -4.17
N ALA A 26 20.96 -9.54 -3.11
CA ALA A 26 20.47 -9.40 -1.75
C ALA A 26 19.86 -8.01 -1.51
N THR A 27 20.54 -6.95 -1.96
CA THR A 27 20.02 -5.58 -1.87
C THR A 27 18.75 -5.41 -2.68
N ALA A 28 18.73 -5.82 -3.94
CA ALA A 28 17.56 -5.71 -4.80
C ALA A 28 16.34 -6.45 -4.23
N LYS A 29 16.56 -7.63 -3.62
CA LYS A 29 15.50 -8.38 -2.95
C LYS A 29 15.00 -7.65 -1.70
N ALA A 30 15.89 -7.10 -0.90
CA ALA A 30 15.52 -6.36 0.31
C ALA A 30 14.71 -5.11 -0.02
N GLU A 31 15.17 -4.33 -1.01
CA GLU A 31 14.49 -3.13 -1.51
C GLU A 31 13.11 -3.49 -2.08
N GLY A 32 13.03 -4.50 -2.96
CA GLY A 32 11.76 -4.91 -3.55
C GLY A 32 10.73 -5.42 -2.52
N ILE A 33 11.19 -6.10 -1.46
CA ILE A 33 10.30 -6.49 -0.34
C ILE A 33 9.83 -5.26 0.43
N ALA A 34 10.73 -4.33 0.75
CA ALA A 34 10.39 -3.13 1.50
C ALA A 34 9.40 -2.25 0.74
N GLU A 35 9.64 -2.01 -0.56
CA GLU A 35 8.75 -1.26 -1.44
C GLU A 35 7.39 -1.96 -1.58
N GLY A 36 7.38 -3.28 -1.81
CA GLY A 36 6.14 -4.04 -1.96
C GLY A 36 5.29 -4.06 -0.70
N ILE A 37 5.89 -4.11 0.49
CA ILE A 37 5.17 -4.00 1.76
C ILE A 37 4.58 -2.60 1.90
N ALA A 38 5.38 -1.55 1.70
CA ALA A 38 4.94 -0.17 1.85
C ALA A 38 3.79 0.17 0.88
N GLU A 39 3.90 -0.22 -0.39
CA GLU A 39 2.84 -0.04 -1.37
C GLU A 39 1.59 -0.86 -1.01
N GLY A 40 1.78 -2.11 -0.58
CA GLY A 40 0.69 -2.98 -0.15
C GLY A 40 -0.10 -2.42 1.04
N GLU A 41 0.59 -1.90 2.05
CA GLU A 41 0.00 -1.26 3.22
C GLU A 41 -0.77 0.01 2.82
N ALA A 42 -0.14 0.90 2.04
CA ALA A 42 -0.78 2.13 1.59
C ALA A 42 -2.05 1.88 0.76
N ILE A 43 -2.01 0.93 -0.18
CA ILE A 43 -3.18 0.53 -0.97
C ILE A 43 -4.25 -0.12 -0.08
N GLY A 44 -3.82 -0.96 0.87
CA GLY A 44 -4.70 -1.64 1.81
C GLY A 44 -5.47 -0.64 2.69
N GLU A 45 -4.76 0.30 3.30
CA GLU A 45 -5.35 1.36 4.11
C GLU A 45 -6.29 2.25 3.30
N ALA A 46 -5.86 2.71 2.12
CA ALA A 46 -6.69 3.53 1.25
C ALA A 46 -8.00 2.81 0.85
N ARG A 47 -7.92 1.52 0.51
CA ARG A 47 -9.11 0.69 0.20
C ARG A 47 -9.99 0.50 1.43
N GLY A 48 -9.40 0.27 2.61
CA GLY A 48 -10.12 0.12 3.87
C GLY A 48 -10.92 1.37 4.21
N ILE A 49 -10.26 2.53 4.21
CA ILE A 49 -10.86 3.84 4.47
C ILE A 49 -11.97 4.13 3.45
N ALA A 50 -11.73 3.91 2.17
CA ALA A 50 -12.73 4.15 1.12
C ALA A 50 -13.96 3.24 1.30
N LYS A 51 -13.77 1.97 1.66
CA LYS A 51 -14.86 1.03 1.92
C LYS A 51 -15.66 1.42 3.16
N GLU A 52 -14.99 1.78 4.25
CA GLU A 52 -15.65 2.26 5.47
C GLU A 52 -16.47 3.51 5.19
N ARG A 53 -15.88 4.49 4.49
CA ARG A 53 -16.57 5.72 4.09
C ARG A 53 -17.80 5.45 3.24
N LYS A 54 -17.69 4.55 2.26
CA LYS A 54 -18.83 4.13 1.45
C LYS A 54 -19.95 3.52 2.31
N ASN A 55 -19.62 2.63 3.25
CA ASN A 55 -20.60 2.01 4.13
C ASN A 55 -21.29 3.05 5.03
N LEU A 56 -20.54 4.03 5.56
CA LEU A 56 -21.10 5.12 6.36
C LEU A 56 -22.06 6.00 5.54
N LEU A 57 -21.72 6.30 4.28
CA LEU A 57 -22.59 7.04 3.36
C LEU A 57 -23.88 6.28 3.05
N GLU A 58 -23.81 4.97 2.81
CA GLU A 58 -24.98 4.12 2.59
C GLU A 58 -25.88 4.05 3.83
N ALA A 59 -25.27 3.89 5.02
CA ALA A 59 -25.99 3.90 6.29
C ALA A 59 -26.67 5.26 6.56
N ALA A 60 -25.96 6.36 6.33
CA ALA A 60 -26.52 7.72 6.46
C ALA A 60 -27.70 7.93 5.51
N ARG A 61 -27.59 7.46 4.26
CA ARG A 61 -28.70 7.52 3.29
C ARG A 61 -29.92 6.75 3.77
N ALA A 62 -29.73 5.54 4.29
CA ALA A 62 -30.82 4.75 4.86
C ALA A 62 -31.47 5.47 6.04
N MET A 63 -30.68 6.01 6.98
CA MET A 63 -31.19 6.75 8.13
C MET A 63 -32.01 7.99 7.73
N LEU A 64 -31.53 8.76 6.73
CA LEU A 64 -32.26 9.92 6.21
C LEU A 64 -33.57 9.52 5.53
N ASN A 65 -33.57 8.41 4.77
CA ASN A 65 -34.78 7.88 4.14
C ASN A 65 -35.83 7.42 5.16
N GLU A 66 -35.38 6.92 6.31
CA GLU A 66 -36.23 6.58 7.47
C GLU A 66 -36.71 7.83 8.25
N GLY A 67 -36.38 9.04 7.78
CA GLY A 67 -36.81 10.30 8.39
C GLY A 67 -35.97 10.73 9.60
N MET A 68 -34.79 10.15 9.81
CA MET A 68 -33.89 10.58 10.88
C MET A 68 -33.33 11.98 10.58
N ASP A 69 -33.25 12.81 11.62
CA ASP A 69 -32.71 14.17 11.50
C ASP A 69 -31.24 14.18 11.06
N ARG A 70 -30.90 15.10 10.14
CA ARG A 70 -29.57 15.21 9.54
C ARG A 70 -28.47 15.42 10.59
N LEU A 71 -28.70 16.24 11.61
CA LEU A 71 -27.69 16.54 12.62
C LEU A 71 -27.40 15.28 13.47
N LYS A 72 -28.42 14.47 13.75
CA LYS A 72 -28.24 13.17 14.41
C LYS A 72 -27.45 12.20 13.54
N VAL A 73 -27.78 12.10 12.25
CA VAL A 73 -27.04 11.23 11.31
C VAL A 73 -25.57 11.64 11.24
N GLN A 74 -25.28 12.95 11.13
CA GLN A 74 -23.90 13.46 11.15
C GLN A 74 -23.16 13.13 12.46
N HIS A 75 -23.84 13.27 13.60
CA HIS A 75 -23.24 12.95 14.89
C HIS A 75 -22.83 11.47 14.99
N PHE A 76 -23.67 10.53 14.51
CA PHE A 76 -23.39 9.10 14.58
C PHE A 76 -22.41 8.60 13.51
N THR A 77 -22.48 9.14 12.29
CA THR A 77 -21.67 8.69 11.15
C THR A 77 -20.37 9.48 10.98
N LYS A 78 -20.23 10.61 11.68
CA LYS A 78 -19.11 11.56 11.57
C LYS A 78 -18.86 12.05 10.13
N LEU A 79 -19.91 12.06 9.31
CA LEU A 79 -19.86 12.61 7.96
C LEU A 79 -19.84 14.14 8.00
N THR A 80 -19.05 14.75 7.13
CA THR A 80 -18.97 16.20 6.99
C THR A 80 -20.23 16.76 6.32
N ASP A 81 -20.42 18.09 6.38
CA ASP A 81 -21.50 18.74 5.65
C ASP A 81 -21.42 18.55 4.14
N GLU A 82 -20.20 18.45 3.61
CA GLU A 82 -19.94 18.20 2.20
C GLU A 82 -20.32 16.77 1.81
N GLU A 83 -19.92 15.78 2.62
CA GLU A 83 -20.29 14.38 2.43
C GLU A 83 -21.82 14.21 2.50
N MET A 84 -22.48 14.87 3.46
CA MET A 84 -23.95 14.85 3.56
C MET A 84 -24.65 15.57 2.42
N ALA A 85 -24.10 16.69 1.92
CA ALA A 85 -24.62 17.38 0.76
C ALA A 85 -24.53 16.52 -0.51
N SER A 86 -23.49 15.69 -0.62
CA SER A 86 -23.35 14.76 -1.76
C SER A 86 -24.47 13.72 -1.81
N LEU A 87 -24.95 13.24 -0.64
CA LEU A 87 -26.07 12.30 -0.54
C LEU A 87 -27.40 12.87 -1.04
N LEU A 88 -27.61 14.18 -0.87
CA LEU A 88 -28.83 14.88 -1.29
C LEU A 88 -28.80 15.32 -2.75
N LYS A 89 -27.61 15.48 -3.34
CA LYS A 89 -27.42 15.92 -4.74
C LYS A 89 -27.58 14.79 -5.77
N SER A 90 -27.63 13.53 -5.36
CA SER A 90 -27.78 12.37 -6.26
C SER A 90 -29.24 11.94 -6.49
N ASN A 91 -30.18 12.89 -6.45
CA ASN A 91 -31.60 12.68 -6.75
C ASN A 91 -32.02 13.53 -7.96
#